data_AF-A0A831TGW5-F1
#
_entry.id   AF-A0A831TGW5-F1
#
_cell.length_a   1.000
_cell.length_b   1.000
_cell.length_c   1.000
_cell.angle_alpha   90.00
_cell.angle_beta   90.00
_cell.angle_gamma   90.00
#
_symmetry.space_group_name_H-M   'P 1'
#
loop_
_entity.id
_entity.type
_entity.pdbx_description
1 polymer ?
#
loop_
_entity_poly.entity_id
_entity_poly.type
_entity_poly.pdbx_seq_one_letter_code
_entity_poly.pdbx_strand_id
1 'polypeptide(L)'
;MSPGLLLALTLASIVGLLFHSLFGRRLWQFPVYWAAAIIGFLAGEIASGVVGGALLRIGTVPVAEGLAGALVALAIGWLLTTPAPPRSRRRVADTRRASMLRHRRAPVD
;
A
#
# COMPACT_ATOMS: atom_id res chain seq x y z
N MET A 1 -5.70 25.31 16.80
CA MET A 1 -5.85 24.08 16.00
C MET A 1 -7.31 23.67 16.06
N SER A 2 -7.96 23.36 14.92
CA SER A 2 -9.37 22.96 14.95
C SER A 2 -9.51 21.53 15.50
N PRO A 3 -10.52 21.24 16.35
CA PRO A 3 -10.74 19.89 16.87
C PRO A 3 -10.93 18.84 15.76
N GLY A 4 -11.60 19.21 14.66
CA GLY A 4 -11.79 18.34 13.50
C GLY A 4 -10.47 17.94 12.83
N LEU A 5 -9.53 18.88 12.67
CA LEU A 5 -8.22 18.58 12.11
C LEU A 5 -7.41 17.64 13.03
N LEU A 6 -7.48 17.84 14.34
CA LEU A 6 -6.84 16.95 15.31
C LEU A 6 -7.42 15.53 15.22
N LEU A 7 -8.74 15.40 15.11
CA LEU A 7 -9.39 14.11 14.92
C LEU A 7 -8.96 13.45 13.60
N ALA A 8 -8.98 14.20 12.50
CA ALA A 8 -8.56 13.72 11.17
C ALA A 8 -7.10 13.22 11.18
N LEU A 9 -6.18 14.00 11.73
CA LEU A 9 -4.76 13.62 11.84
C LEU A 9 -4.55 12.41 12.76
N THR A 10 -5.29 12.33 13.86
CA THR A 10 -5.23 11.20 14.78
C THR A 10 -5.71 9.91 14.10
N LEU A 11 -6.87 9.95 13.44
CA LEU A 11 -7.43 8.82 12.72
C LEU A 11 -6.52 8.39 11.57
N ALA A 12 -6.06 9.33 10.75
CA ALA A 12 -5.15 9.05 9.65
C ALA A 12 -3.82 8.45 10.14
N SER A 13 -3.29 8.94 11.26
CA SER A 13 -2.08 8.38 11.88
C SER A 13 -2.31 6.95 12.33
N ILE A 14 -3.40 6.68 13.07
CA ILE A 14 -3.76 5.32 13.52
C ILE A 14 -3.86 4.37 12.32
N VAL A 15 -4.56 4.77 11.26
CA VAL A 15 -4.72 3.95 10.05
C VAL A 15 -3.38 3.70 9.35
N GLY A 16 -2.55 4.72 9.18
CA GLY A 16 -1.21 4.56 8.59
C GLY A 16 -0.30 3.64 9.40
N LEU A 17 -0.34 3.77 10.74
CA LEU A 17 0.41 2.89 11.65
C LEU A 17 -0.09 1.45 11.57
N LEU A 18 -1.41 1.23 11.63
CA LEU A 18 -2.01 -0.10 11.51
C LEU A 18 -1.66 -0.74 10.17
N PHE A 19 -1.76 0.02 9.08
CA PHE A 19 -1.41 -0.46 7.75
C PHE A 19 0.07 -0.86 7.67
N HIS A 20 0.97 -0.04 8.20
CA HIS A 20 2.39 -0.39 8.25
C HIS A 20 2.65 -1.65 9.08
N SER A 21 1.98 -1.80 10.22
CA SER A 21 2.11 -3.00 11.07
C SER A 21 1.65 -4.27 10.37
N LEU A 22 0.63 -4.20 9.51
CA LEU A 22 0.06 -5.35 8.81
C LEU A 22 0.79 -5.68 7.49
N PHE A 23 1.20 -4.67 6.74
CA PHE A 23 1.69 -4.82 5.36
C PHE A 23 3.12 -4.29 5.13
N GLY A 24 3.69 -3.60 6.11
CA GLY A 24 5.05 -3.07 6.07
C GLY A 24 6.09 -4.19 6.10
N ARG A 25 7.07 -4.09 5.20
CA ARG A 25 8.18 -5.05 5.08
C ARG A 25 9.51 -4.45 5.52
N ARG A 26 9.63 -3.12 5.54
CA ARG A 26 10.86 -2.38 5.84
C ARG A 26 10.51 -1.11 6.60
N LEU A 27 11.31 -0.75 7.61
CA LEU A 27 11.07 0.44 8.44
C LEU A 27 10.97 1.74 7.64
N TRP A 28 11.69 1.90 6.52
CA TRP A 28 11.60 3.10 5.69
C TRP A 28 10.22 3.29 5.03
N GLN A 29 9.39 2.24 4.93
CA GLN A 29 8.03 2.36 4.43
C GLN A 29 7.10 3.05 5.43
N PHE A 30 7.49 3.14 6.71
CA PHE A 30 6.71 3.80 7.75
C PHE A 30 6.38 5.27 7.40
N PRO A 31 7.37 6.15 7.16
CA PRO A 31 7.07 7.55 6.81
C PRO A 31 6.24 7.67 5.53
N VAL A 32 6.42 6.76 4.57
CA VAL A 32 5.67 6.75 3.32
C VAL A 32 4.20 6.43 3.56
N TYR A 33 3.89 5.36 4.30
CA TYR A 33 2.51 4.97 4.60
C TYR A 33 1.82 5.96 5.54
N TRP A 34 2.54 6.48 6.53
CA TRP A 34 1.99 7.49 7.43
C TRP A 34 1.61 8.77 6.68
N ALA A 35 2.49 9.30 5.82
CA ALA A 35 2.20 10.46 5.00
C ALA A 35 1.07 10.19 3.99
N ALA A 36 1.07 9.01 3.34
CA ALA A 36 0.01 8.62 2.42
C ALA A 36 -1.36 8.53 3.10
N ALA A 37 -1.43 8.00 4.33
CA ALA A 37 -2.67 7.95 5.10
C ALA A 37 -3.21 9.35 5.42
N ILE A 38 -2.35 10.28 5.83
CA ILE A 38 -2.73 11.68 6.09
C ILE A 38 -3.26 12.35 4.82
N ILE A 39 -2.48 12.29 3.73
CA ILE A 39 -2.85 12.94 2.46
C ILE A 39 -4.15 12.33 1.92
N GLY A 40 -4.27 11.00 1.94
CA GLY A 40 -5.48 10.31 1.50
C GLY A 40 -6.71 10.65 2.35
N PHE A 41 -6.56 10.74 3.67
CA PHE A 41 -7.67 11.12 4.55
C PHE A 41 -8.18 12.53 4.26
N LEU A 42 -7.26 13.50 4.21
CA LEU A 42 -7.62 14.89 3.92
C LEU A 42 -8.23 15.04 2.52
N ALA A 43 -7.70 14.31 1.53
CA ALA A 43 -8.28 14.31 0.19
C ALA A 43 -9.71 13.74 0.18
N GLY A 44 -9.98 12.66 0.93
CA GLY A 44 -11.31 12.10 1.10
C GLY A 44 -12.28 13.07 1.79
N GLU A 45 -11.82 13.78 2.82
CA GLU A 45 -12.59 14.81 3.51
C GLU A 45 -12.97 15.98 2.60
N ILE A 46 -12.01 16.48 1.81
CA ILE A 46 -12.25 17.52 0.82
C ILE A 46 -13.23 17.05 -0.25
N ALA A 47 -13.06 15.82 -0.76
CA ALA A 47 -13.95 15.24 -1.77
C ALA A 47 -15.40 15.11 -1.25
N SER A 48 -15.59 14.69 0.00
CA SER A 48 -16.91 14.65 0.66
C SER A 48 -17.57 16.03 0.70
N GLY A 49 -16.79 17.07 1.03
CA GLY A 49 -17.26 18.46 1.05
C GLY A 49 -17.74 18.95 -0.32
N VAL A 50 -17.07 18.54 -1.40
CA VAL A 50 -17.44 18.88 -2.79
C VAL A 50 -18.67 18.12 -3.25
N VAL A 51 -18.78 16.82 -2.91
CA VAL A 51 -19.92 15.97 -3.29
C VAL A 51 -21.18 16.28 -2.45
N GLY A 52 -21.01 16.93 -1.29
CA GLY A 52 -22.10 17.33 -0.41
C GLY A 52 -22.70 16.18 0.43
N GLY A 53 -22.02 15.03 0.46
CA GLY A 53 -22.48 13.82 1.16
C GLY A 53 -21.44 13.29 2.14
N ALA A 54 -21.90 12.76 3.27
CA ALA A 54 -21.07 12.01 4.22
C ALA A 54 -21.85 10.79 4.74
N LEU A 55 -21.31 9.60 4.52
CA LEU A 55 -21.87 8.33 4.97
C LEU A 55 -21.77 8.19 6.49
N LEU A 56 -20.64 8.60 7.07
CA LEU A 56 -20.43 8.62 8.50
C LEU A 56 -19.64 9.87 8.87
N ARG A 57 -20.24 10.72 9.70
CA ARG A 57 -19.64 11.99 10.14
C ARG A 57 -19.55 12.03 11.65
N ILE A 58 -18.39 12.45 12.16
CA ILE A 58 -18.17 12.74 13.58
C ILE A 58 -17.83 14.23 13.70
N GLY A 59 -18.75 15.01 14.26
CA GLY A 59 -18.64 16.47 14.26
C GLY A 59 -18.64 17.02 12.82
N THR A 60 -17.54 17.68 12.44
CA THR A 60 -17.35 18.21 11.08
C THR A 60 -16.65 17.23 10.15
N VAL A 61 -16.12 16.11 10.66
CA VAL A 61 -15.21 15.23 9.92
C VAL A 61 -15.99 14.09 9.26
N PRO A 62 -16.01 13.98 7.93
CA PRO A 62 -16.59 12.85 7.19
C PRO A 62 -15.65 11.64 7.28
N VAL A 63 -15.77 10.88 8.37
CA VAL A 63 -14.86 9.80 8.74
C VAL A 63 -14.84 8.69 7.70
N ALA A 64 -15.99 8.30 7.14
CA ALA A 64 -16.03 7.23 6.14
C ALA A 64 -15.25 7.59 4.87
N GLU A 65 -15.45 8.79 4.35
CA GLU A 65 -14.80 9.28 3.14
C GLU A 65 -13.31 9.52 3.36
N GLY A 66 -12.94 10.07 4.53
CA GLY A 66 -11.54 10.18 4.94
C GLY A 66 -10.86 8.81 5.02
N LEU A 67 -11.49 7.82 5.66
CA LEU A 67 -10.96 6.46 5.71
C LEU A 67 -10.84 5.84 4.31
N ALA A 68 -11.84 6.02 3.45
CA ALA A 68 -11.79 5.54 2.07
C ALA A 68 -10.60 6.15 1.30
N GLY A 69 -10.43 7.48 1.38
CA GLY A 69 -9.30 8.18 0.77
C GLY A 69 -7.94 7.71 1.31
N ALA A 70 -7.82 7.52 2.63
CA ALA A 70 -6.62 6.99 3.26
C ALA A 70 -6.30 5.57 2.77
N LEU A 71 -7.28 4.68 2.71
CA LEU A 71 -7.11 3.31 2.23
C LEU A 71 -6.69 3.24 0.77
N VAL A 72 -7.26 4.09 -0.10
CA VAL A 72 -6.85 4.19 -1.51
C VAL A 72 -5.41 4.67 -1.62
N ALA A 73 -5.03 5.74 -0.92
CA ALA A 73 -3.66 6.25 -0.94
C ALA A 73 -2.65 5.24 -0.40
N LEU A 74 -3.00 4.52 0.67
CA LEU A 74 -2.19 3.44 1.23
C LEU A 74 -2.05 2.26 0.27
N ALA A 75 -3.13 1.85 -0.41
CA ALA A 75 -3.08 0.78 -1.41
C ALA A 75 -2.14 1.14 -2.57
N ILE A 76 -2.21 2.39 -3.05
CA ILE A 76 -1.29 2.92 -4.08
C ILE A 76 0.14 2.91 -3.53
N GLY A 77 0.37 3.47 -2.34
CA GLY A 77 1.69 3.50 -1.70
C GLY A 77 2.28 2.09 -1.54
N TRP A 78 1.47 1.13 -1.10
CA TRP A 78 1.85 -0.27 -0.96
C TRP A 78 2.22 -0.92 -2.29
N LEU A 79 1.44 -0.67 -3.35
CA LEU A 79 1.72 -1.20 -4.69
C LEU A 79 3.08 -0.69 -5.21
N LEU A 80 3.40 0.58 -4.96
CA LEU A 80 4.65 1.20 -5.39
C LEU A 80 5.87 0.74 -4.58
N THR A 81 5.68 0.37 -3.31
CA THR A 81 6.77 -0.04 -2.42
C THR A 81 6.95 -1.56 -2.33
N THR A 82 6.03 -2.35 -2.88
CA THR A 82 6.10 -3.82 -2.89
C THR A 82 7.01 -4.29 -4.04
N PRO A 83 8.16 -4.94 -3.75
CA PRO A 83 9.04 -5.44 -4.80
C PRO A 83 8.35 -6.55 -5.59
N ALA A 84 8.29 -6.41 -6.92
CA ALA A 84 7.88 -7.50 -7.79
C ALA A 84 8.81 -8.72 -7.59
N PRO A 85 8.29 -9.96 -7.55
CA PRO A 85 9.11 -11.14 -7.33
C PRO A 85 10.24 -11.22 -8.38
N PRO A 86 11.50 -11.44 -7.97
CA PRO A 86 12.61 -11.47 -8.90
C PRO A 86 12.41 -12.62 -9.90
N ARG A 87 12.23 -12.28 -11.17
CA ARG A 87 12.11 -13.24 -12.30
C ARG A 87 13.35 -14.13 -12.48
N SER A 88 14.46 -13.82 -11.81
CA SER A 88 15.75 -14.49 -11.98
C SER A 88 15.75 -15.96 -11.53
N ARG A 89 14.98 -16.34 -10.50
CA ARG A 89 14.98 -17.72 -9.98
C ARG A 89 14.40 -18.74 -10.97
N ARG A 90 13.45 -18.31 -11.81
CA ARG A 90 12.84 -19.15 -12.85
C ARG A 90 13.84 -19.43 -13.98
N ARG A 91 14.57 -18.40 -14.41
CA ARG A 91 15.58 -18.52 -15.48
C ARG A 91 16.72 -19.47 -15.13
N VAL A 92 17.23 -19.44 -13.90
CA VAL A 92 18.33 -20.33 -13.47
C VAL A 92 17.87 -21.80 -13.40
N ALA A 93 16.64 -22.04 -12.93
CA ALA A 93 16.05 -23.38 -12.91
C ALA A 93 15.84 -23.93 -14.33
N ASP A 94 15.35 -23.09 -15.25
CA ASP A 94 15.15 -23.46 -16.65
C ASP A 94 16.48 -23.78 -17.35
N THR A 95 17.53 -22.97 -17.12
CA THR A 95 18.86 -23.21 -17.70
C THR A 95 19.48 -24.51 -17.20
N ARG A 96 19.38 -24.81 -15.89
CA ARG A 96 19.86 -26.10 -15.34
C ARG A 96 19.08 -27.29 -15.90
N ARG A 97 17.77 -27.14 -16.11
CA ARG A 97 16.94 -28.21 -16.68
C ARG A 97 17.30 -28.46 -18.15
N ALA A 98 17.56 -27.40 -18.91
CA ALA A 98 18.01 -27.49 -20.29
C ALA A 98 19.38 -28.16 -20.43
N SER A 99 20.34 -27.88 -19.53
CA SER A 99 21.66 -28.51 -19.56
C SER A 99 21.61 -30.00 -19.23
N MET A 100 20.78 -30.43 -18.27
CA MET A 100 20.61 -31.86 -17.95
C MET A 100 20.01 -32.65 -19.11
N LEU A 101 19.03 -32.08 -19.83
CA LEU A 101 18.43 -32.73 -20.99
C LEU A 101 19.41 -32.87 -22.15
N ARG A 102 20.36 -31.93 -22.29
CA ARG A 102 21.40 -31.99 -23.31
C ARG A 102 22.41 -33.09 -23.03
N HIS A 103 22.80 -33.29 -21.77
CA HIS A 103 23.74 -34.35 -21.39
C HIS A 103 23.20 -35.76 -21.58
N ARG A 104 21.88 -35.97 -21.43
CA ARG A 104 21.22 -37.26 -21.68
C ARG A 104 21.14 -37.66 -23.16
N ARG A 105 21.41 -36.74 -24.10
CA ARG A 105 21.33 -37.00 -25.55
C ARG A 105 22.70 -37.18 -26.20
N ALA A 106 23.80 -37.16 -25.44
CA ALA A 106 25.10 -37.44 -26.01
C ALA A 106 25.18 -38.93 -26.40
N PRO A 107 25.41 -39.27 -27.69
CA PRO A 107 25.60 -40.65 -28.11
C PRO A 107 26.91 -41.18 -27.53
N VAL A 108 26.86 -42.42 -27.04
CA VAL A 108 28.04 -43.16 -26.60
C VAL A 108 28.59 -43.84 -27.85
N ASP A 109 29.65 -43.25 -28.41
CA ASP A 109 30.45 -43.83 -29.49
C ASP A 109 31.50 -44.80 -28.92
#